data_AF-A0A2A5RUY2-F1
#
_entry.id   AF-A0A2A5RUY2-F1
#
_cell.length_a   1.000
_cell.length_b   1.000
_cell.length_c   1.000
_cell.angle_alpha   90.00
_cell.angle_beta   90.00
_cell.angle_gamma   90.00
#
_symmetry.space_group_name_H-M   'P 1'
#
loop_
_entity.id
_entity.type
_entity.pdbx_description
1 polymer ?
#
loop_
_entity_poly.entity_id
_entity_poly.type
_entity_poly.pdbx_seq_one_letter_code
_entity_poly.pdbx_strand_id
1 'polypeptide(L)'
;MMKNMKKILTPKRVLSLIVFILVLIFGFQNMGSVKLSIIFFSLDIPLLILIFAIYIIGVFTGWAVKRSDVKKIVDNAQDETRKELKELQEQLKNK
;
A
#
# COMPACT_ATOMS: atom_id res chain seq x y z
N MET A 1 44.39 4.14 -13.01
CA MET A 1 43.03 3.93 -13.57
C MET A 1 42.11 3.12 -12.63
N MET A 2 42.54 1.96 -12.11
CA MET A 2 41.72 1.07 -11.26
C MET A 2 41.28 1.66 -9.89
N LYS A 3 42.05 2.59 -9.32
CA LYS A 3 41.72 3.28 -8.04
C LYS A 3 40.48 4.18 -8.14
N ASN A 4 40.19 4.75 -9.32
CA ASN A 4 39.06 5.66 -9.52
C ASN A 4 37.74 4.89 -9.72
N MET A 5 37.80 3.69 -10.32
CA MET A 5 36.64 2.79 -10.52
C MET A 5 36.00 2.36 -9.18
N LYS A 6 36.82 2.08 -8.16
CA LYS A 6 36.34 1.70 -6.81
C LYS A 6 35.58 2.84 -6.10
N LYS A 7 35.87 4.10 -6.43
CA LYS A 7 35.19 5.27 -5.87
C LYS A 7 33.83 5.54 -6.54
N ILE A 8 33.68 5.11 -7.80
CA ILE A 8 32.46 5.25 -8.59
C ILE A 8 31.47 4.13 -8.28
N LEU A 9 31.96 2.90 -8.06
CA LEU A 9 31.19 1.71 -7.67
C LEU A 9 30.85 1.68 -6.17
N THR A 10 30.31 2.77 -5.63
CA THR A 10 29.72 2.75 -4.29
C THR A 10 28.45 1.89 -4.32
N PRO A 11 28.21 0.98 -3.36
CA PRO A 11 27.06 0.07 -3.39
C PRO A 11 25.72 0.79 -3.60
N LYS A 12 25.55 1.97 -2.98
CA LYS A 12 24.38 2.83 -3.14
C LYS A 12 24.17 3.28 -4.59
N ARG A 13 25.24 3.62 -5.32
CA ARG A 13 25.16 4.05 -6.72
C ARG A 13 24.87 2.89 -7.65
N VAL A 14 25.48 1.73 -7.40
CA VAL A 14 25.20 0.50 -8.15
C VAL A 14 23.74 0.10 -7.98
N LEU A 15 23.23 0.10 -6.75
CA LEU A 15 21.82 -0.20 -6.48
C LEU A 15 20.88 0.80 -7.17
N SER A 16 21.16 2.10 -7.07
CA SER A 16 20.36 3.12 -7.75
C SER A 16 20.36 2.94 -9.27
N LEU A 17 21.49 2.57 -9.87
CA LEU A 17 21.61 2.33 -11.30
C LEU A 17 20.80 1.09 -11.71
N ILE A 18 20.86 0.02 -10.92
CA ILE A 18 20.06 -1.20 -11.14
C ILE A 18 18.57 -0.86 -11.08
N VAL A 19 18.11 -0.16 -10.03
CA VAL A 19 16.71 0.24 -9.90
C VAL A 19 16.29 1.13 -11.06
N PHE A 20 17.14 2.07 -11.47
CA PHE A 20 16.86 2.93 -12.62
C PHE A 20 16.66 2.12 -13.91
N ILE A 21 17.55 1.16 -14.19
CA ILE A 21 17.41 0.26 -15.35
C ILE A 21 16.12 -0.55 -15.26
N LEU A 22 15.79 -1.08 -14.08
CA LEU A 22 14.55 -1.81 -13.86
C LEU A 22 13.30 -0.94 -14.11
N VAL A 23 13.31 0.31 -13.67
CA VAL A 23 12.22 1.27 -13.92
C VAL A 23 12.05 1.54 -15.41
N LEU A 24 13.15 1.71 -16.15
CA LEU A 24 13.10 1.88 -17.60
C LEU A 24 12.52 0.64 -18.29
N ILE A 25 13.03 -0.55 -17.97
CA ILE A 25 12.54 -1.82 -18.52
C ILE A 25 11.06 -1.98 -18.21
N PHE A 26 10.65 -1.73 -16.97
CA PHE A 26 9.26 -1.77 -16.55
C PHE A 26 8.41 -0.78 -17.37
N GLY A 27 8.85 0.47 -17.53
CA GLY A 27 8.14 1.46 -18.33
C GLY A 27 7.92 1.02 -19.77
N PHE A 28 8.98 0.55 -20.44
CA PHE A 28 8.90 0.10 -21.83
C PHE A 28 8.08 -1.18 -21.99
N GLN A 29 8.24 -2.18 -21.11
CA GLN A 29 7.48 -3.42 -21.19
C GLN A 29 5.98 -3.19 -20.97
N ASN A 30 5.61 -2.22 -20.14
CA ASN A 30 4.22 -1.92 -19.81
C ASN A 30 3.58 -0.89 -20.76
N MET A 31 4.23 -0.48 -21.85
CA MET A 31 3.58 0.31 -22.91
C MET A 31 2.57 -0.49 -23.74
N GLY A 32 2.57 -1.83 -23.63
CA GLY A 32 1.58 -2.69 -24.29
C GLY A 32 0.16 -2.33 -23.90
N SER A 33 -0.75 -2.31 -24.87
CA SER A 33 -2.17 -2.03 -24.65
C SER A 33 -2.87 -3.24 -24.03
N VAL A 34 -3.73 -2.98 -23.04
CA VAL A 34 -4.63 -3.97 -22.44
C VAL A 34 -6.06 -3.48 -22.58
N LYS A 35 -6.96 -4.42 -22.89
CA LYS A 35 -8.39 -4.16 -22.99
C LYS A 35 -9.03 -4.23 -21.61
N LEU A 36 -9.43 -3.08 -21.08
CA LEU A 36 -10.17 -2.97 -19.84
C LEU A 36 -11.67 -3.02 -20.14
N SER A 37 -12.38 -4.02 -19.64
CA SER A 37 -13.84 -4.09 -19.77
C SER A 37 -14.50 -3.72 -18.45
N ILE A 38 -15.32 -2.67 -18.49
CA ILE A 38 -16.13 -2.17 -17.38
C ILE A 38 -17.61 -2.47 -17.73
N ILE A 39 -18.49 -2.33 -16.75
CA ILE A 39 -19.92 -2.71 -16.78
C ILE A 39 -20.63 -2.32 -18.10
N PHE A 40 -20.35 -1.15 -18.68
CA PHE A 40 -21.04 -0.65 -19.87
C PHE A 40 -20.14 -0.40 -21.10
N PHE A 41 -18.81 -0.50 -20.96
CA PHE A 41 -17.89 -0.20 -22.07
C PHE A 41 -16.54 -0.90 -21.90
N SER A 42 -15.81 -1.05 -23.01
CA SER A 42 -14.41 -1.48 -23.01
C SER A 42 -13.50 -0.35 -23.49
N LEU A 43 -12.30 -0.29 -22.95
CA LEU A 43 -11.31 0.74 -23.25
C LEU A 43 -9.93 0.08 -23.37
N ASP A 44 -9.22 0.37 -24.46
CA ASP A 44 -7.84 -0.08 -24.65
C ASP A 44 -6.88 0.98 -24.12
N ILE A 45 -6.10 0.62 -23.10
CA ILE A 45 -5.11 1.51 -22.48
C ILE A 45 -3.77 0.82 -22.31
N PRO A 46 -2.65 1.56 -22.40
CA PRO A 46 -1.36 1.05 -21.97
C PRO A 46 -1.42 0.51 -20.54
N LEU A 47 -0.88 -0.69 -20.33
CA LEU A 47 -0.84 -1.36 -19.02
C LEU A 47 -0.17 -0.47 -17.96
N LEU A 48 0.83 0.31 -18.34
CA LEU A 48 1.50 1.28 -17.48
C LEU A 48 0.50 2.27 -16.86
N ILE A 49 -0.42 2.80 -17.66
CA ILE A 49 -1.46 3.75 -17.18
C ILE A 49 -2.38 3.06 -16.18
N LEU A 50 -2.79 1.83 -16.47
CA LEU A 50 -3.64 1.04 -15.57
C LEU A 50 -2.96 0.80 -14.21
N ILE A 51 -1.68 0.42 -14.21
CA ILE A 51 -0.91 0.21 -12.97
C ILE A 51 -0.81 1.50 -12.16
N PHE A 52 -0.49 2.63 -12.79
CA PHE A 52 -0.44 3.93 -12.10
C PHE A 52 -1.79 4.33 -11.52
N ALA A 53 -2.88 4.14 -12.27
CA ALA A 53 -4.23 4.45 -11.78
C ALA A 53 -4.59 3.62 -10.54
N ILE A 54 -4.34 2.31 -10.56
CA ILE A 54 -4.60 1.41 -9.42
C ILE A 54 -3.71 1.79 -8.23
N TYR A 55 -2.43 2.09 -8.47
CA TYR A 55 -1.51 2.52 -7.41
C TYR A 55 -2.02 3.79 -6.72
N ILE A 56 -2.42 4.79 -7.51
CA ILE A 56 -2.97 6.05 -7.01
C ILE A 56 -4.23 5.78 -6.17
N ILE A 57 -5.17 4.98 -6.68
CA ILE A 57 -6.38 4.60 -5.93
C ILE A 57 -6.01 3.90 -4.62
N GLY A 58 -5.06 2.96 -4.64
CA GLY A 58 -4.59 2.26 -3.45
C GLY A 58 -3.96 3.19 -2.42
N VAL A 59 -3.12 4.13 -2.85
CA VAL A 59 -2.51 5.14 -1.97
C VAL A 59 -3.56 6.07 -1.37
N PHE A 60 -4.49 6.58 -2.18
CA PHE A 60 -5.56 7.43 -1.69
C PHE A 60 -6.48 6.68 -0.72
N THR A 61 -6.84 5.44 -1.02
CA THR A 61 -7.65 4.60 -0.15
C THR A 61 -6.93 4.32 1.17
N GLY A 62 -5.65 3.94 1.11
CA GLY A 62 -4.82 3.70 2.28
C GLY A 62 -4.54 4.96 3.12
N TRP A 63 -4.48 6.13 2.47
CA TRP A 63 -4.33 7.41 3.17
C TRP A 63 -5.64 7.91 3.79
N ALA A 64 -6.77 7.69 3.11
CA ALA A 64 -8.09 8.00 3.61
C ALA A 64 -8.43 7.18 4.86
N VAL A 65 -7.98 5.92 4.92
CA VAL A 65 -8.09 5.09 6.13
C VAL A 65 -7.01 5.50 7.13
N LYS A 66 -7.32 6.44 8.03
CA LYS A 66 -6.40 6.80 9.12
C LYS A 66 -6.34 5.68 10.15
N ARG A 67 -5.12 5.35 10.61
CA ARG A 67 -4.92 4.42 11.74
C ARG A 67 -5.69 4.83 13.01
N SER A 68 -5.99 6.13 13.16
CA SER A 68 -6.81 6.63 14.27
C SER A 68 -8.24 6.11 14.24
N ASP A 69 -8.80 5.89 13.05
CA ASP A 69 -10.20 5.45 12.92
C ASP A 69 -10.30 3.98 13.28
N VAL A 70 -9.33 3.18 12.85
CA VAL A 70 -9.17 1.78 13.27
C VAL A 70 -8.96 1.69 14.79
N LYS A 71 -8.10 2.55 15.35
CA LYS A 71 -7.83 2.55 16.79
C LYS A 71 -9.08 2.91 17.61
N LYS A 72 -9.86 3.91 17.17
CA LYS A 72 -11.13 4.27 17.82
C LYS A 72 -12.16 3.15 17.81
N ILE A 73 -12.25 2.39 16.72
CA ILE A 73 -13.16 1.24 16.63
C ILE A 73 -12.73 0.15 17.63
N VAL A 74 -11.43 -0.11 17.74
CA VAL A 74 -10.88 -1.09 18.70
C VAL A 74 -11.06 -0.63 20.14
N ASP A 75 -10.73 0.64 20.43
CA ASP A 75 -10.86 1.21 21.77
C ASP A 75 -12.33 1.20 22.25
N ASN A 76 -13.28 1.56 21.38
CA ASN A 76 -14.72 1.50 21.71
C ASN A 76 -15.21 0.07 21.98
N ALA A 77 -14.81 -0.91 21.15
CA ALA A 77 -15.19 -2.30 21.34
C ALA A 77 -14.61 -2.90 22.64
N GLN A 78 -13.39 -2.50 23.01
CA GLN A 78 -12.75 -2.93 24.25
C GLN A 78 -13.41 -2.30 25.48
N ASP A 79 -13.80 -1.02 25.40
CA ASP A 79 -14.49 -0.32 26.48
C ASP A 79 -15.90 -0.89 26.75
N GLU A 80 -16.66 -1.24 25.71
CA GLU A 80 -17.94 -1.94 25.85
C GLU A 80 -17.77 -3.32 26.51
N THR A 81 -16.84 -4.13 25.99
CA THR A 81 -16.54 -5.45 26.56
C THR A 81 -16.15 -5.35 28.04
N ARG A 82 -15.35 -4.34 28.42
CA ARG A 82 -14.92 -4.14 29.81
C ARG A 82 -16.05 -3.69 30.72
N LYS A 83 -17.03 -2.95 30.21
CA LYS A 83 -18.23 -2.56 30.98
C LYS A 83 -19.12 -3.77 31.24
N GLU A 84 -19.40 -4.57 30.22
CA GLU A 84 -20.21 -5.80 30.35
C GLU A 84 -19.59 -6.77 31.38
N LEU A 85 -18.27 -6.99 31.31
CA LEU A 85 -17.57 -7.85 32.27
C LEU A 85 -17.67 -7.35 33.72
N LYS A 86 -17.65 -6.03 33.94
CA LYS A 86 -17.80 -5.45 35.29
C LYS A 86 -19.22 -5.63 35.81
N GLU A 87 -20.23 -5.36 34.98
CA GLU A 87 -21.63 -5.55 35.37
C GLU A 87 -21.92 -7.02 35.70
N LEU A 88 -21.40 -7.96 34.92
CA LEU A 88 -21.53 -9.39 35.20
C LEU A 88 -20.87 -9.79 36.52
N GLN A 89 -19.67 -9.27 36.82
CA GLN A 89 -19.01 -9.51 38.10
C GLN A 89 -19.81 -8.95 39.28
N GLU A 90 -20.42 -7.78 39.12
CA GLU A 90 -21.20 -7.13 40.15
C GLU A 90 -22.52 -7.87 40.43
N GLN A 91 -23.18 -8.39 39.38
CA GLN A 91 -24.33 -9.28 39.49
C GLN A 91 -24.01 -10.59 40.22
N LEU A 92 -22.84 -11.18 39.95
CA LEU A 92 -22.40 -12.41 40.63
C LEU A 92 -22.04 -12.18 42.10
N LYS A 93 -21.62 -10.96 42.47
CA LYS A 93 -21.22 -10.61 43.84
C LYS A 93 -22.41 -10.25 44.73
N ASN A 94 -23.49 -9.76 44.14
CA ASN A 94 -24.74 -9.39 44.83
C ASN A 94 -25.77 -10.54 44.89
N LYS A 95 -25.39 -11.74 44.43
CA LYS A 95 -26.18 -12.96 44.48
C LYS A 95 -25.58 -13.94 45.48
#